data_AF-A0ABD2J6I6-F1
#
_entry.id   AF-A0ABD2J6I6-F1
#
_cell.length_a   1.000
_cell.length_b   1.000
_cell.length_c   1.000
_cell.angle_alpha   90.00
_cell.angle_beta   90.00
_cell.angle_gamma   90.00
#
_symmetry.space_group_name_H-M   'P 1'
#
loop_
_entity.id
_entity.type
_entity.pdbx_description
1 polymer ?
#
loop_
_entity_poly.entity_id
_entity_poly.type
_entity_poly.pdbx_seq_one_letter_code
_entity_poly.pdbx_strand_id
1 'polypeptide(L)'
;MLFLPPFLLLFLLHRPFADALGCMSAVCAAGGPSPSSHAVNRIIRCASDSFCGHFRALRRNDQFVEAVDLSCPEFAVVRAPFDGEISAYRPMGGSRAQEGTKGECVPDQGVRIDGRGQWQGYHALISSVQLFRFGGEVNAGQRIGVARNLECAGTRPKPRGDENFVRMELFREDKPIDPTHHLIDCMCTGQICETNRANALEGLPFKFDSRFNGVRGWEIVCPNVRPEEPNSSGESPEQSDNRQTMSPKIYSPIEGEVIGRVRLSASSNSQSYSGCANEGIFVVGTGKWTDYEVRIYNARFRESLALGKQHIEQGQHIGHRLDCAGEEVAQSVFMEVRFQGIVVDVSEAISAHNCKHKQFSQLSFGRFLFY
;
A
#
# COMPACT_ATOMS: atom_id res chain seq x y z
N MET A 1 26.32 -43.21 -20.11
CA MET A 1 24.91 -43.01 -19.70
C MET A 1 24.89 -42.66 -18.23
N LEU A 2 24.72 -41.38 -17.90
CA LEU A 2 24.57 -40.87 -16.54
C LEU A 2 23.20 -40.20 -16.48
N PHE A 3 22.27 -40.82 -15.78
CA PHE A 3 20.94 -40.27 -15.50
C PHE A 3 21.05 -39.35 -14.28
N LEU A 4 20.77 -38.06 -14.45
CA LEU A 4 20.49 -37.11 -13.37
C LEU A 4 18.98 -37.14 -13.05
N PRO A 5 18.57 -37.12 -11.77
CA PRO A 5 17.15 -37.12 -11.42
C PRO A 5 16.53 -35.71 -11.56
N PRO A 6 15.27 -35.59 -12.01
CA PRO A 6 14.58 -34.32 -12.13
C PRO A 6 13.74 -34.08 -10.87
N PHE A 7 14.36 -33.66 -9.76
CA PHE A 7 13.59 -33.19 -8.60
C PHE A 7 14.32 -32.04 -7.91
N LEU A 8 14.28 -30.89 -8.56
CA LEU A 8 14.44 -29.59 -7.91
C LEU A 8 13.59 -28.59 -8.69
N LEU A 9 12.28 -28.86 -8.75
CA LEU A 9 11.30 -27.83 -8.97
C LEU A 9 11.36 -26.94 -7.72
N LEU A 10 12.06 -25.81 -7.82
CA LEU A 10 11.87 -24.71 -6.89
C LEU A 10 10.38 -24.34 -6.95
N PHE A 11 9.60 -24.83 -5.99
CA PHE A 11 8.41 -24.12 -5.55
C PHE A 11 8.91 -22.77 -5.04
N LEU A 12 8.95 -21.77 -5.92
CA LEU A 12 8.82 -20.38 -5.54
C LEU A 12 7.46 -20.29 -4.83
N LEU A 13 7.48 -20.53 -3.53
CA LEU A 13 6.38 -20.28 -2.62
C LEU A 13 5.94 -18.84 -2.86
N HIS A 14 4.88 -18.65 -3.64
CA HIS A 14 4.02 -17.49 -3.52
C HIS A 14 3.51 -17.53 -2.08
N ARG A 15 4.22 -16.87 -1.16
CA ARG A 15 3.66 -16.55 0.14
C ARG A 15 2.48 -15.62 -0.17
N PRO A 16 1.23 -15.99 0.16
CA PRO A 16 0.11 -15.08 0.00
C PRO A 16 0.21 -14.04 1.11
N PHE A 17 1.14 -13.12 0.97
CA PHE A 17 1.11 -11.88 1.72
C PHE A 17 -0.01 -11.05 1.11
N ALA A 18 -0.88 -10.52 1.95
CA ALA A 18 -1.79 -9.48 1.53
C ALA A 18 -0.97 -8.21 1.24
N ASP A 19 -1.34 -7.47 0.21
CA ASP A 19 -0.54 -6.32 -0.22
C ASP A 19 -0.47 -5.24 0.87
N ALA A 20 0.72 -4.66 1.07
CA ALA A 20 0.87 -3.44 1.85
C ALA A 20 0.05 -2.33 1.18
N LEU A 21 -0.97 -1.77 1.85
CA LEU A 21 -1.83 -0.83 1.16
C LEU A 21 -1.11 0.51 0.99
N GLY A 22 -1.26 1.15 -0.17
CA GLY A 22 -0.77 2.49 -0.44
C GLY A 22 0.75 2.64 -0.50
N CYS A 23 1.57 1.63 -0.21
CA CYS A 23 3.02 1.76 -0.28
C CYS A 23 3.55 1.42 -1.67
N MET A 24 4.31 2.33 -2.27
CA MET A 24 4.88 2.13 -3.59
C MET A 24 6.23 1.44 -3.51
N SER A 25 6.44 0.50 -4.43
CA SER A 25 7.75 -0.07 -4.71
C SER A 25 8.73 1.00 -5.20
N ALA A 26 10.02 0.71 -5.08
CA ALA A 26 11.05 1.57 -5.61
C ALA A 26 10.95 1.66 -7.14
N VAL A 27 10.76 2.89 -7.64
CA VAL A 27 10.62 3.20 -9.07
C VAL A 27 11.97 3.12 -9.76
N CYS A 28 13.02 3.62 -9.12
CA CYS A 28 14.39 3.58 -9.64
C CYS A 28 15.33 2.85 -8.69
N ALA A 29 16.17 1.97 -9.26
CA ALA A 29 17.24 1.34 -8.52
C ALA A 29 18.43 2.30 -8.36
N ALA A 30 18.83 2.61 -7.14
CA ALA A 30 20.07 3.32 -6.89
C ALA A 30 21.27 2.41 -7.22
N GLY A 31 22.07 2.82 -8.21
CA GLY A 31 23.47 2.47 -8.47
C GLY A 31 24.02 1.07 -8.13
N GLY A 32 24.23 0.26 -9.17
CA GLY A 32 25.22 -0.84 -9.20
C GLY A 32 24.64 -2.22 -9.58
N PRO A 33 25.43 -3.13 -10.18
CA PRO A 33 25.00 -4.50 -10.50
C PRO A 33 24.86 -5.40 -9.28
N SER A 34 24.93 -4.84 -8.06
CA SER A 34 24.84 -5.61 -6.82
C SER A 34 23.38 -5.77 -6.40
N PRO A 35 22.86 -7.01 -6.28
CA PRO A 35 21.49 -7.28 -5.84
C PRO A 35 21.24 -7.05 -4.34
N SER A 36 22.19 -6.42 -3.62
CA SER A 36 22.19 -6.33 -2.14
C SER A 36 21.80 -4.97 -1.55
N SER A 37 21.59 -3.91 -2.35
CA SER A 37 21.00 -2.66 -1.84
C SER A 37 19.52 -2.64 -2.13
N HIS A 38 18.68 -2.64 -1.09
CA HIS A 38 17.25 -2.33 -1.24
C HIS A 38 17.13 -1.02 -2.01
N ALA A 39 16.55 -1.06 -3.21
CA ALA A 39 16.29 0.15 -3.97
C ALA A 39 15.35 1.04 -3.14
N VAL A 40 15.70 2.31 -2.95
CA VAL A 40 14.89 3.29 -2.21
C VAL A 40 14.60 4.46 -3.13
N ASN A 41 13.35 4.94 -3.13
CA ASN A 41 12.98 6.15 -3.84
C ASN A 41 13.66 7.36 -3.19
N ARG A 42 14.33 8.20 -3.98
CA ARG A 42 14.93 9.46 -3.51
C ARG A 42 14.40 10.61 -4.34
N ILE A 43 13.65 11.50 -3.70
CA ILE A 43 13.21 12.75 -4.33
C ILE A 43 14.41 13.71 -4.43
N ILE A 44 14.59 14.37 -5.57
CA ILE A 44 15.66 15.36 -5.72
C ILE A 44 15.42 16.52 -4.74
N ARG A 45 16.43 16.78 -3.92
CA ARG A 45 16.43 17.89 -2.96
C ARG A 45 16.53 19.23 -3.68
N CYS A 46 16.08 20.28 -3.03
CA CYS A 46 16.28 21.64 -3.52
C CYS A 46 17.77 21.95 -3.69
N ALA A 47 18.16 22.30 -4.92
CA ALA A 47 19.48 22.82 -5.23
C ALA A 47 19.51 24.35 -5.03
N SER A 48 20.71 24.92 -4.93
CA SER A 48 20.92 26.37 -4.74
C SER A 48 20.41 27.22 -5.91
N ASP A 49 20.16 26.61 -7.06
CA ASP A 49 19.68 27.24 -8.30
C ASP A 49 18.15 27.22 -8.42
N SER A 50 17.42 27.07 -7.31
CA SER A 50 15.94 27.04 -7.21
C SER A 50 15.23 25.83 -7.82
N PHE A 51 15.95 24.82 -8.30
CA PHE A 51 15.34 23.55 -8.69
C PHE A 51 15.01 22.69 -7.45
N CYS A 52 13.75 22.29 -7.31
CA CYS A 52 13.29 21.40 -6.25
C CYS A 52 12.45 20.27 -6.83
N GLY A 53 12.74 19.01 -6.48
CA GLY A 53 12.00 17.84 -6.96
C GLY A 53 10.71 17.52 -6.21
N HIS A 54 10.30 18.34 -5.24
CA HIS A 54 9.11 18.08 -4.43
C HIS A 54 7.80 18.38 -5.17
N PHE A 55 6.70 17.78 -4.70
CA PHE A 55 5.35 18.03 -5.21
C PHE A 55 5.01 19.53 -5.09
N ARG A 56 4.47 20.11 -6.17
CA ARG A 56 4.16 21.55 -6.28
C ARG A 56 5.33 22.48 -5.95
N ALA A 57 6.56 22.04 -6.22
CA ALA A 57 7.73 22.90 -6.11
C ALA A 57 8.06 23.59 -7.45
N LEU A 58 8.71 24.75 -7.37
CA LEU A 58 9.15 25.51 -8.54
C LEU A 58 10.22 24.73 -9.31
N ARG A 59 10.07 24.61 -10.63
CA ARG A 59 11.05 24.01 -11.53
C ARG A 59 11.81 25.09 -12.31
N ARG A 60 12.89 24.71 -13.00
CA ARG A 60 13.78 25.62 -13.75
C ARG A 60 13.10 26.44 -14.85
N ASN A 61 11.92 26.03 -15.29
CA ASN A 61 11.10 26.73 -16.27
C ASN A 61 10.05 27.66 -15.62
N ASP A 62 10.24 27.99 -14.35
CA ASP A 62 9.35 28.83 -13.54
C ASP A 62 7.92 28.29 -13.40
N GLN A 63 7.73 26.97 -13.56
CA GLN A 63 6.45 26.30 -13.41
C GLN A 63 6.39 25.50 -12.11
N PHE A 64 5.23 25.55 -11.46
CA PHE A 64 4.85 24.61 -10.41
C PHE A 64 4.30 23.34 -11.04
N VAL A 65 4.88 22.21 -10.68
CA VAL A 65 4.50 20.92 -11.24
C VAL A 65 3.91 20.04 -10.14
N GLU A 66 2.75 19.45 -10.40
CA GLU A 66 2.06 18.52 -9.50
C GLU A 66 2.65 17.10 -9.59
N ALA A 67 3.97 17.03 -9.44
CA ALA A 67 4.77 15.82 -9.59
C ALA A 67 5.97 15.84 -8.64
N VAL A 68 6.56 14.65 -8.42
CA VAL A 68 7.87 14.50 -7.78
C VAL A 68 8.92 14.09 -8.80
N ASP A 69 10.13 14.62 -8.64
CA ASP A 69 11.28 14.24 -9.46
C ASP A 69 12.15 13.26 -8.66
N LEU A 70 12.21 12.01 -9.12
CA LEU A 70 12.93 10.91 -8.48
C LEU A 70 14.32 10.76 -9.09
N SER A 71 15.36 10.84 -8.25
CA SER A 71 16.74 10.59 -8.64
C SER A 71 16.86 9.22 -9.29
N CYS A 72 17.24 9.21 -10.56
CA CYS A 72 17.27 8.03 -11.39
C CYS A 72 18.37 8.18 -12.44
N PRO A 73 19.51 7.47 -12.30
CA PRO A 73 20.58 7.53 -13.29
C PRO A 73 20.06 7.21 -14.69
N GLU A 74 20.65 7.83 -15.71
CA GLU A 74 20.30 7.49 -17.09
C GLU A 74 20.55 6.00 -17.35
N PHE A 75 19.66 5.36 -18.10
CA PHE A 75 19.64 3.92 -18.36
C PHE A 75 19.37 3.01 -17.14
N ALA A 76 19.13 3.58 -15.95
CA ALA A 76 18.72 2.78 -14.80
C ALA A 76 17.36 2.11 -15.07
N VAL A 77 17.19 0.90 -14.52
CA VAL A 77 15.93 0.17 -14.64
C VAL A 77 14.83 0.92 -13.88
N VAL A 78 13.75 1.20 -14.59
CA VAL A 78 12.50 1.75 -14.02
C VAL A 78 11.56 0.58 -13.75
N ARG A 79 10.95 0.59 -12.56
CA ARG A 79 10.03 -0.45 -12.08
C ARG A 79 8.64 0.15 -11.81
N ALA A 80 7.62 -0.70 -11.89
CA ALA A 80 6.26 -0.31 -11.55
C ALA A 80 6.16 0.02 -10.04
N PRO A 81 5.64 1.20 -9.65
CA PRO A 81 5.43 1.55 -8.25
C PRO A 81 4.35 0.68 -7.59
N PHE A 82 3.35 0.23 -8.35
CA PHE A 82 2.23 -0.56 -7.87
C PHE A 82 1.67 -1.50 -8.96
N ASP A 83 0.77 -2.40 -8.56
CA ASP A 83 0.06 -3.31 -9.45
C ASP A 83 -0.92 -2.57 -10.35
N GLY A 84 -0.88 -2.84 -11.65
CA GLY A 84 -1.71 -2.12 -12.61
C GLY A 84 -1.65 -2.67 -14.02
N GLU A 85 -2.21 -1.92 -14.95
CA GLU A 85 -2.05 -2.10 -16.38
C GLU A 85 -1.26 -0.92 -16.95
N ILE A 86 -0.24 -1.20 -17.76
CA ILE A 86 0.58 -0.13 -18.35
C ILE A 86 0.10 0.23 -19.75
N SER A 87 0.26 1.50 -20.10
CA SER A 87 0.13 1.99 -21.47
C SER A 87 1.20 3.04 -21.77
N ALA A 88 1.50 3.23 -23.05
CA ALA A 88 2.44 4.26 -23.47
C ALA A 88 1.89 5.65 -23.17
N TYR A 89 2.70 6.51 -22.54
CA TYR A 89 2.36 7.90 -22.24
C TYR A 89 3.35 8.83 -22.95
N ARG A 90 2.84 9.98 -23.43
CA ARG A 90 3.62 11.01 -24.12
C ARG A 90 3.50 12.33 -23.36
N PRO A 91 4.47 12.67 -22.51
CA PRO A 91 4.42 13.86 -21.65
C PRO A 91 4.26 15.19 -22.41
N MET A 92 4.70 15.26 -23.67
CA MET A 92 4.65 16.45 -24.52
C MET A 92 3.60 16.36 -25.64
N GLY A 93 2.65 15.43 -25.51
CA GLY A 93 1.49 15.33 -26.39
C GLY A 93 1.80 14.91 -27.83
N GLY A 94 2.95 14.26 -28.09
CA GLY A 94 3.30 13.78 -29.43
C GLY A 94 3.76 14.87 -30.38
N SER A 95 3.98 16.09 -29.91
CA SER A 95 4.52 17.16 -30.74
C SER A 95 5.94 16.79 -31.15
N ARG A 96 6.18 16.62 -32.45
CA ARG A 96 7.50 16.44 -33.10
C ARG A 96 8.52 17.55 -32.80
N ALA A 97 8.19 18.50 -31.92
CA ALA A 97 9.02 19.62 -31.58
C ALA A 97 10.25 19.11 -30.81
N GLN A 98 11.35 19.02 -31.55
CA GLN A 98 12.70 18.68 -31.12
C GLN A 98 12.96 17.18 -30.93
N GLU A 99 12.73 16.40 -32.00
CA GLU A 99 13.86 15.60 -32.49
C GLU A 99 15.03 16.58 -32.63
N GLY A 100 15.92 16.60 -31.63
CA GLY A 100 17.17 17.34 -31.74
C GLY A 100 17.80 16.98 -33.08
N THR A 101 18.41 17.94 -33.75
CA THR A 101 19.08 17.79 -35.06
C THR A 101 20.24 16.78 -35.07
N LYS A 102 20.36 15.96 -34.02
CA LYS A 102 21.07 14.68 -33.93
C LYS A 102 20.16 13.74 -33.12
N GLY A 103 19.58 12.73 -33.76
CA GLY A 103 18.51 11.86 -33.22
C GLY A 103 18.85 10.98 -32.00
N GLU A 104 19.30 11.58 -30.89
CA GLU A 104 19.69 10.86 -29.66
C GLU A 104 18.80 11.20 -28.45
N CYS A 105 18.04 12.29 -28.49
CA CYS A 105 17.18 12.71 -27.39
C CYS A 105 15.70 12.51 -27.72
N VAL A 106 15.00 11.66 -26.95
CA VAL A 106 13.56 11.43 -27.08
C VAL A 106 12.90 11.57 -25.70
N PRO A 107 12.58 12.81 -25.26
CA PRO A 107 12.00 13.04 -23.95
C PRO A 107 10.48 12.76 -23.93
N ASP A 108 9.83 12.64 -25.09
CA ASP A 108 8.39 12.36 -25.22
C ASP A 108 8.03 10.88 -25.06
N GLN A 109 8.65 10.21 -24.08
CA GLN A 109 8.37 8.82 -23.75
C GLN A 109 8.15 8.69 -22.25
N GLY A 110 7.06 8.04 -21.90
CA GLY A 110 6.71 7.72 -20.54
C GLY A 110 5.76 6.55 -20.48
N VAL A 111 5.29 6.29 -19.27
CA VAL A 111 4.35 5.22 -18.98
C VAL A 111 3.20 5.76 -18.15
N ARG A 112 1.98 5.36 -18.53
CA ARG A 112 0.80 5.44 -17.68
C ARG A 112 0.60 4.07 -17.04
N ILE A 113 0.29 4.05 -15.76
CA ILE A 113 -0.03 2.82 -15.02
C ILE A 113 -1.37 3.04 -14.34
N ASP A 114 -2.40 2.35 -14.83
CA ASP A 114 -3.74 2.36 -14.24
C ASP A 114 -3.82 1.30 -13.15
N GLY A 115 -4.11 1.71 -11.92
CA GLY A 115 -3.99 0.87 -10.74
C GLY A 115 -5.05 -0.23 -10.65
N ARG A 116 -4.66 -1.38 -10.13
CA ARG A 116 -5.54 -2.53 -9.84
C ARG A 116 -5.51 -2.88 -8.35
N GLY A 117 -6.43 -3.75 -7.95
CA GLY A 117 -6.59 -4.16 -6.55
C GLY A 117 -6.83 -2.94 -5.66
N GLN A 118 -5.94 -2.73 -4.69
CA GLN A 118 -5.98 -1.59 -3.79
C GLN A 118 -5.71 -0.22 -4.45
N TRP A 119 -5.08 -0.19 -5.63
CA TRP A 119 -4.80 1.03 -6.39
C TRP A 119 -5.89 1.36 -7.41
N GLN A 120 -7.06 0.70 -7.34
CA GLN A 120 -8.20 1.04 -8.19
C GLN A 120 -8.60 2.51 -8.01
N GLY A 121 -8.84 3.21 -9.13
CA GLY A 121 -9.11 4.65 -9.14
C GLY A 121 -7.86 5.53 -9.10
N TYR A 122 -6.67 4.94 -8.90
CA TYR A 122 -5.40 5.64 -9.04
C TYR A 122 -4.80 5.40 -10.43
N HIS A 123 -4.03 6.37 -10.90
CA HIS A 123 -3.10 6.15 -11.99
C HIS A 123 -1.83 6.96 -11.80
N ALA A 124 -0.71 6.42 -12.26
CA ALA A 124 0.58 7.10 -12.25
C ALA A 124 1.01 7.43 -13.68
N LEU A 125 1.61 8.62 -13.86
CA LEU A 125 2.33 8.98 -15.07
C LEU A 125 3.81 9.10 -14.72
N ILE A 126 4.67 8.37 -15.41
CA ILE A 126 6.12 8.43 -15.22
C ILE A 126 6.76 8.85 -16.54
N SER A 127 7.35 10.05 -16.55
CA SER A 127 7.98 10.67 -17.72
C SER A 127 9.46 10.28 -17.83
N SER A 128 9.99 10.37 -19.06
CA SER A 128 11.37 10.00 -19.43
C SER A 128 11.69 8.53 -19.19
N VAL A 129 10.81 7.66 -19.67
CA VAL A 129 10.97 6.20 -19.58
C VAL A 129 10.87 5.59 -20.96
N GLN A 130 11.93 4.91 -21.39
CA GLN A 130 11.85 4.02 -22.54
C GLN A 130 11.32 2.66 -22.08
N LEU A 131 10.11 2.33 -22.50
CA LEU A 131 9.42 1.11 -22.13
C LEU A 131 10.02 -0.14 -22.79
N PHE A 132 10.04 -1.25 -22.05
CA PHE A 132 10.34 -2.59 -22.61
C PHE A 132 9.14 -3.17 -23.37
N ARG A 133 7.93 -2.75 -23.01
CA ARG A 133 6.67 -3.13 -23.66
C ARG A 133 5.65 -2.01 -23.49
N PHE A 134 4.74 -1.87 -24.46
CA PHE A 134 3.80 -0.74 -24.52
C PHE A 134 2.44 -1.00 -23.87
N GLY A 135 2.21 -2.21 -23.33
CA GLY A 135 0.92 -2.63 -22.81
C GLY A 135 1.00 -3.83 -21.85
N GLY A 136 -0.07 -4.05 -21.10
CA GLY A 136 -0.34 -5.26 -20.32
C GLY A 136 -0.15 -5.10 -18.80
N GLU A 137 -0.53 -6.16 -18.08
CA GLU A 137 -0.53 -6.17 -16.61
C GLU A 137 0.89 -6.18 -16.02
N VAL A 138 1.11 -5.33 -15.01
CA VAL A 138 2.32 -5.28 -14.19
C VAL A 138 2.00 -5.52 -12.72
N ASN A 139 2.98 -6.11 -12.03
CA ASN A 139 3.01 -6.14 -10.57
C ASN A 139 4.01 -5.09 -10.04
N ALA A 140 3.82 -4.64 -8.80
CA ALA A 140 4.71 -3.74 -8.10
C ALA A 140 6.16 -4.28 -8.10
N GLY A 141 7.12 -3.40 -8.38
CA GLY A 141 8.54 -3.75 -8.50
C GLY A 141 8.93 -4.43 -9.82
N GLN A 142 7.98 -4.79 -10.69
CA GLN A 142 8.27 -5.35 -12.00
C GLN A 142 9.00 -4.32 -12.89
N ARG A 143 10.00 -4.79 -13.64
CA ARG A 143 10.76 -3.95 -14.58
C ARG A 143 9.87 -3.54 -15.76
N ILE A 144 9.74 -2.25 -16.01
CA ILE A 144 8.88 -1.70 -17.08
C ILE A 144 9.66 -0.94 -18.16
N GLY A 145 10.84 -0.44 -17.85
CA GLY A 145 11.66 0.28 -18.82
C GLY A 145 13.01 0.71 -18.29
N VAL A 146 13.63 1.65 -18.98
CA VAL A 146 14.85 2.34 -18.56
C VAL A 146 14.67 3.85 -18.55
N ALA A 147 15.30 4.51 -17.59
CA ALA A 147 15.27 5.95 -17.46
C ALA A 147 16.02 6.62 -18.62
N ARG A 148 15.45 7.70 -19.12
CA ARG A 148 16.03 8.58 -20.13
C ARG A 148 16.20 9.98 -19.53
N ASN A 149 16.95 10.82 -20.22
CA ASN A 149 17.19 12.18 -19.77
C ASN A 149 16.01 13.08 -20.19
N LEU A 150 15.29 13.66 -19.23
CA LEU A 150 14.19 14.60 -19.53
C LEU A 150 14.71 15.93 -20.11
N GLU A 151 15.88 16.39 -19.67
CA GLU A 151 16.41 17.72 -19.99
C GLU A 151 17.22 17.75 -21.30
N CYS A 152 17.30 16.66 -22.04
CA CYS A 152 18.06 16.63 -23.30
C CYS A 152 17.43 17.46 -24.44
N ALA A 153 16.19 17.95 -24.26
CA ALA A 153 15.53 18.90 -25.16
C ALA A 153 15.83 20.39 -24.81
N GLY A 154 16.53 20.67 -23.71
CA GLY A 154 16.87 22.03 -23.32
C GLY A 154 18.04 22.61 -24.13
N THR A 155 17.94 23.87 -24.54
CA THR A 155 19.05 24.64 -25.16
C THR A 155 20.14 25.05 -24.18
N ARG A 156 19.98 24.76 -22.88
CA ARG A 156 20.94 25.12 -21.83
C ARG A 156 21.84 23.92 -21.51
N PRO A 157 23.17 24.10 -21.46
CA PRO A 157 24.07 23.03 -21.07
C PRO A 157 23.73 22.57 -19.66
N LYS A 158 23.61 21.26 -19.47
CA LYS A 158 23.45 20.63 -18.16
C LYS A 158 24.60 21.09 -17.25
N PRO A 159 24.32 21.71 -16.09
CA PRO A 159 25.33 21.95 -15.07
C PRO A 159 26.09 20.65 -14.77
N ARG A 160 27.42 20.75 -14.64
CA ARG A 160 28.23 19.61 -14.19
C ARG A 160 27.77 19.20 -12.78
N GLY A 161 27.21 18.00 -12.65
CA GLY A 161 26.80 17.43 -11.35
C GLY A 161 25.31 17.18 -11.17
N ASP A 162 24.45 17.53 -12.14
CA ASP A 162 23.01 17.32 -12.01
C ASP A 162 22.62 15.83 -12.06
N GLU A 163 22.02 15.33 -10.98
CA GLU A 163 21.44 13.98 -10.89
C GLU A 163 20.32 13.85 -11.94
N ASN A 164 20.38 12.83 -12.81
CA ASN A 164 19.28 12.53 -13.73
C ASN A 164 18.03 12.10 -12.93
N PHE A 165 16.84 12.28 -13.50
CA PHE A 165 15.60 11.90 -12.85
C PHE A 165 14.52 11.40 -13.81
N VAL A 166 13.56 10.68 -13.22
CA VAL A 166 12.24 10.46 -13.80
C VAL A 166 11.24 11.30 -13.04
N ARG A 167 10.26 11.86 -13.74
CA ARG A 167 9.17 12.64 -13.14
C ARG A 167 7.96 11.75 -12.95
N MET A 168 7.43 11.71 -11.74
CA MET A 168 6.26 10.90 -11.40
C MET A 168 5.11 11.78 -10.91
N GLU A 169 3.97 11.65 -11.58
CA GLU A 169 2.69 12.20 -11.19
C GLU A 169 1.80 11.06 -10.69
N LEU A 170 1.01 11.32 -9.66
CA LEU A 170 0.06 10.38 -9.10
C LEU A 170 -1.31 11.04 -9.03
N PHE A 171 -2.30 10.36 -9.58
CA PHE A 171 -3.67 10.80 -9.59
C PHE A 171 -4.55 9.82 -8.84
N ARG A 172 -5.59 10.34 -8.20
CA ARG A 172 -6.72 9.59 -7.67
C ARG A 172 -7.99 10.23 -8.20
N GLU A 173 -8.83 9.47 -8.89
CA GLU A 173 -10.07 9.98 -9.49
C GLU A 173 -9.80 11.24 -10.34
N ASP A 174 -8.73 11.17 -11.14
CA ASP A 174 -8.22 12.25 -12.01
C ASP A 174 -7.77 13.53 -11.31
N LYS A 175 -7.64 13.52 -9.98
CA LYS A 175 -7.05 14.62 -9.20
C LYS A 175 -5.61 14.29 -8.81
N PRO A 176 -4.64 15.19 -9.06
CA PRO A 176 -3.27 14.98 -8.66
C PRO A 176 -3.16 15.03 -7.13
N ILE A 177 -2.42 14.07 -6.58
CA ILE A 177 -2.13 13.94 -5.15
C ILE A 177 -0.62 13.88 -4.93
N ASP A 178 -0.16 14.25 -3.74
CA ASP A 178 1.27 14.19 -3.40
C ASP A 178 1.73 12.74 -3.18
N PRO A 179 2.55 12.15 -4.05
CA PRO A 179 2.99 10.77 -3.92
C PRO A 179 4.11 10.59 -2.89
N THR A 180 4.62 11.67 -2.28
CA THR A 180 5.82 11.64 -1.44
C THR A 180 5.75 10.55 -0.39
N HIS A 181 4.70 10.52 0.44
CA HIS A 181 4.61 9.53 1.52
C HIS A 181 4.37 8.11 1.03
N HIS A 182 3.75 7.91 -0.13
CA HIS A 182 3.63 6.60 -0.75
C HIS A 182 5.01 6.06 -1.21
N LEU A 183 5.93 6.95 -1.59
CA LEU A 183 7.23 6.60 -2.20
C LEU A 183 8.38 6.44 -1.21
N ILE A 184 8.53 7.34 -0.22
CA ILE A 184 9.76 7.40 0.61
C ILE A 184 9.57 6.87 2.03
N ASP A 185 8.41 7.11 2.64
CA ASP A 185 8.16 6.80 4.05
C ASP A 185 6.69 6.48 4.29
N CYS A 186 6.26 5.36 3.70
CA CYS A 186 4.88 4.93 3.73
C CYS A 186 4.54 4.23 5.04
N MET A 187 3.54 4.77 5.74
CA MET A 187 2.92 4.24 6.96
C MET A 187 1.43 3.93 6.76
N CYS A 188 1.05 3.45 5.58
CA CYS A 188 -0.29 2.94 5.36
C CYS A 188 -0.44 1.53 5.93
N THR A 189 -1.63 1.18 6.39
CA THR A 189 -1.88 -0.16 6.92
C THR A 189 -1.89 -1.19 5.79
N GLY A 190 -1.59 -2.46 6.09
CA GLY A 190 -1.89 -3.56 5.16
C GLY A 190 -3.40 -3.74 4.96
N GLN A 191 -3.76 -4.59 4.00
CA GLN A 191 -5.11 -5.15 3.96
C GLN A 191 -5.42 -5.80 5.31
N ILE A 192 -6.63 -5.59 5.84
CA ILE A 192 -7.00 -6.10 7.17
C ILE A 192 -7.86 -7.36 7.06
N CYS A 193 -8.75 -7.42 6.07
CA CYS A 193 -9.66 -8.55 5.87
C CYS A 193 -9.61 -9.06 4.43
N GLU A 194 -9.61 -10.39 4.25
CA GLU A 194 -9.56 -11.08 2.96
C GLU A 194 -10.60 -10.60 1.95
N THR A 195 -11.83 -10.36 2.41
CA THR A 195 -12.94 -9.93 1.56
C THR A 195 -13.03 -8.42 1.39
N ASN A 196 -12.10 -7.65 1.98
CA ASN A 196 -12.08 -6.20 1.92
C ASN A 196 -10.68 -5.67 1.56
N ARG A 197 -10.37 -5.68 0.26
CA ARG A 197 -9.07 -5.24 -0.27
C ARG A 197 -8.82 -3.73 -0.16
N ALA A 198 -9.87 -2.94 0.02
CA ALA A 198 -9.79 -1.48 0.11
C ALA A 198 -9.88 -0.96 1.56
N ASN A 199 -9.94 -1.86 2.55
CA ASN A 199 -10.23 -1.53 3.95
C ASN A 199 -11.45 -0.60 4.12
N ALA A 200 -12.51 -0.83 3.33
CA ALA A 200 -13.76 -0.09 3.42
C ALA A 200 -14.32 -0.13 4.84
N LEU A 201 -14.77 1.02 5.33
CA LEU A 201 -15.28 1.20 6.68
C LEU A 201 -16.81 1.09 6.73
N GLU A 202 -17.32 0.61 7.84
CA GLU A 202 -18.75 0.55 8.15
C GLU A 202 -19.17 1.73 9.04
N GLY A 203 -19.97 2.62 8.47
CA GLY A 203 -20.43 3.84 9.14
C GLY A 203 -19.34 4.92 9.23
N LEU A 204 -19.39 5.73 10.30
CA LEU A 204 -18.45 6.83 10.49
C LEU A 204 -17.03 6.31 10.82
N PRO A 205 -15.97 6.90 10.23
CA PRO A 205 -14.61 6.62 10.65
C PRO A 205 -14.38 7.08 12.09
N PHE A 206 -13.49 6.39 12.80
CA PHE A 206 -13.03 6.75 14.14
C PHE A 206 -14.14 7.01 15.18
N LYS A 207 -15.00 6.00 15.39
CA LYS A 207 -16.17 6.07 16.28
C LYS A 207 -15.93 5.39 17.63
N PHE A 208 -16.64 5.88 18.65
CA PHE A 208 -16.76 5.17 19.93
C PHE A 208 -17.73 4.00 19.77
N ASP A 209 -17.38 2.85 20.33
CA ASP A 209 -18.24 1.67 20.26
C ASP A 209 -18.28 0.92 21.59
N SER A 210 -19.44 0.94 22.25
CA SER A 210 -19.65 0.29 23.54
C SER A 210 -19.52 -1.24 23.47
N ARG A 211 -19.72 -1.83 22.29
CA ARG A 211 -19.54 -3.27 22.05
C ARG A 211 -18.09 -3.69 22.34
N PHE A 212 -17.11 -2.83 22.05
CA PHE A 212 -15.69 -3.16 22.19
C PHE A 212 -15.06 -2.49 23.40
N ASN A 213 -15.65 -2.69 24.60
CA ASN A 213 -15.24 -2.05 25.87
C ASN A 213 -15.30 -0.50 25.85
N GLY A 214 -16.12 0.11 24.98
CA GLY A 214 -16.15 1.56 24.87
C GLY A 214 -14.84 2.16 24.37
N VAL A 215 -14.09 1.44 23.53
CA VAL A 215 -12.91 2.01 22.85
C VAL A 215 -13.33 2.79 21.61
N ARG A 216 -12.43 3.64 21.13
CA ARG A 216 -12.61 4.39 19.87
C ARG A 216 -11.77 3.75 18.77
N GLY A 217 -12.35 3.59 17.59
CA GLY A 217 -11.70 2.86 16.49
C GLY A 217 -12.52 2.82 15.21
N TRP A 218 -12.23 1.83 14.36
CA TRP A 218 -12.82 1.66 13.03
C TRP A 218 -13.52 0.32 12.93
N GLU A 219 -14.76 0.34 12.46
CA GLU A 219 -15.45 -0.87 12.03
C GLU A 219 -15.13 -1.09 10.55
N ILE A 220 -14.44 -2.18 10.24
CA ILE A 220 -13.94 -2.52 8.91
C ILE A 220 -14.80 -3.65 8.36
N VAL A 221 -15.35 -3.45 7.17
CA VAL A 221 -16.19 -4.44 6.50
C VAL A 221 -15.40 -5.73 6.28
N CYS A 222 -15.97 -6.88 6.63
CA CYS A 222 -15.29 -8.17 6.56
C CYS A 222 -16.30 -9.33 6.42
N PRO A 223 -17.04 -9.41 5.31
CA PRO A 223 -18.06 -10.44 5.11
C PRO A 223 -17.45 -11.83 4.93
N ASN A 224 -18.28 -12.85 5.16
CA ASN A 224 -17.95 -14.24 4.87
C ASN A 224 -17.53 -14.48 3.41
N VAL A 225 -16.56 -15.37 3.23
CA VAL A 225 -16.13 -15.81 1.90
C VAL A 225 -17.23 -16.71 1.34
N ARG A 226 -17.80 -16.29 0.21
CA ARG A 226 -18.72 -17.14 -0.56
C ARG A 226 -17.88 -18.13 -1.37
N PRO A 227 -18.16 -19.44 -1.34
CA PRO A 227 -17.53 -20.36 -2.27
C PRO A 227 -17.85 -19.91 -3.71
N GLU A 228 -16.82 -19.80 -4.55
CA GLU A 228 -16.98 -19.44 -5.96
C GLU A 228 -17.97 -20.42 -6.62
N GLU A 229 -18.94 -19.89 -7.37
CA GLU A 229 -19.83 -20.75 -8.16
C GLU A 229 -18.98 -21.48 -9.20
N PRO A 230 -19.02 -22.82 -9.26
CA PRO A 230 -18.28 -23.55 -10.28
C PRO A 230 -18.75 -23.08 -11.65
N ASN A 231 -17.79 -22.68 -12.48
CA ASN A 231 -18.01 -22.26 -13.87
C ASN A 231 -19.00 -23.21 -14.56
N SER A 232 -19.98 -22.61 -15.23
CA SER A 232 -20.99 -23.21 -16.10
C SER A 232 -20.56 -24.48 -16.85
N SER A 233 -20.63 -25.63 -16.19
CA SER A 233 -20.86 -26.93 -16.81
C SER A 233 -22.16 -27.47 -16.20
N GLY A 234 -23.23 -27.41 -16.98
CA GLY A 234 -24.59 -27.66 -16.56
C GLY A 234 -24.84 -29.09 -16.08
N GLU A 235 -24.58 -29.32 -14.79
CA GLU A 235 -25.19 -30.39 -14.03
C GLU A 235 -26.11 -29.76 -12.97
N SER A 236 -27.35 -30.24 -12.98
CA SER A 236 -28.47 -29.72 -12.18
C SER A 236 -28.15 -29.70 -10.68
N PRO A 237 -28.55 -28.67 -9.93
CA PRO A 237 -28.31 -28.58 -8.49
C PRO A 237 -29.34 -29.43 -7.73
N GLU A 238 -29.11 -30.73 -7.64
CA GLU A 238 -29.78 -31.55 -6.63
C GLU A 238 -28.97 -31.50 -5.33
N GLN A 239 -29.54 -30.80 -4.34
CA GLN A 239 -29.37 -30.99 -2.89
C GLN A 239 -27.94 -31.17 -2.38
N SER A 240 -27.30 -30.05 -2.03
CA SER A 240 -26.42 -30.02 -0.85
C SER A 240 -26.61 -28.70 -0.09
N ASP A 241 -27.47 -28.73 0.93
CA ASP A 241 -27.69 -27.68 1.93
C ASP A 241 -26.48 -27.51 2.87
N ASN A 242 -25.27 -27.48 2.32
CA ASN A 242 -24.05 -27.28 3.09
C ASN A 242 -22.99 -26.51 2.29
N ARG A 243 -23.39 -25.39 1.66
CA ARG A 243 -22.44 -24.37 1.21
C ARG A 243 -21.86 -23.68 2.45
N GLN A 244 -20.88 -24.32 3.08
CA GLN A 244 -20.18 -23.75 4.24
C GLN A 244 -19.52 -22.43 3.83
N THR A 245 -20.09 -21.31 4.29
CA THR A 245 -19.43 -20.01 4.22
C THR A 245 -18.19 -20.07 5.09
N MET A 246 -17.03 -19.69 4.53
CA MET A 246 -15.78 -19.70 5.28
C MET A 246 -15.54 -18.35 5.95
N SER A 247 -15.10 -18.37 7.20
CA SER A 247 -14.71 -17.16 7.93
C SER A 247 -13.48 -16.52 7.26
N PRO A 248 -13.55 -15.23 6.92
CA PRO A 248 -12.49 -14.56 6.18
C PRO A 248 -11.21 -14.47 7.01
N LYS A 249 -10.07 -14.56 6.33
CA LYS A 249 -8.75 -14.33 6.96
C LYS A 249 -8.60 -12.86 7.37
N ILE A 250 -7.93 -12.67 8.49
CA ILE A 250 -7.48 -11.38 9.01
C ILE A 250 -5.97 -11.29 8.84
N TYR A 251 -5.54 -10.20 8.23
CA TYR A 251 -4.15 -9.91 7.94
C TYR A 251 -3.64 -8.80 8.85
N SER A 252 -2.33 -8.80 9.10
CA SER A 252 -1.74 -7.80 9.98
C SER A 252 -1.75 -6.41 9.34
N PRO A 253 -2.36 -5.40 9.96
CA PRO A 253 -2.33 -4.03 9.43
C PRO A 253 -0.95 -3.40 9.50
N ILE A 254 -0.08 -3.87 10.41
CA ILE A 254 1.25 -3.30 10.64
C ILE A 254 2.29 -4.41 10.78
N GLU A 255 3.55 -4.06 10.59
CA GLU A 255 4.67 -4.92 10.98
C GLU A 255 4.83 -4.88 12.51
N GLY A 256 5.07 -6.03 13.14
CA GLY A 256 5.15 -6.07 14.60
C GLY A 256 5.42 -7.44 15.20
N GLU A 257 5.01 -7.59 16.46
CA GLU A 257 4.95 -8.85 17.18
C GLU A 257 3.53 -9.09 17.68
N VAL A 258 3.02 -10.32 17.52
CA VAL A 258 1.73 -10.69 18.14
C VAL A 258 1.97 -11.09 19.59
N ILE A 259 1.50 -10.25 20.51
CA ILE A 259 1.79 -10.43 21.94
C ILE A 259 0.76 -11.32 22.63
N GLY A 260 -0.49 -11.37 22.14
CA GLY A 260 -1.52 -12.10 22.87
C GLY A 260 -2.92 -12.02 22.28
N ARG A 261 -3.85 -12.61 23.04
CA ARG A 261 -5.30 -12.46 22.84
C ARG A 261 -5.81 -11.31 23.70
N VAL A 262 -6.62 -10.42 23.14
CA VAL A 262 -7.36 -9.41 23.91
C VAL A 262 -8.66 -10.06 24.40
N ARG A 263 -8.96 -9.95 25.70
CA ARG A 263 -10.28 -10.31 26.25
C ARG A 263 -11.06 -9.03 26.55
N LEU A 264 -12.27 -8.92 26.00
CA LEU A 264 -13.22 -7.86 26.36
C LEU A 264 -13.78 -8.15 27.76
N SER A 265 -13.71 -7.19 28.68
CA SER A 265 -14.28 -7.32 30.02
C SER A 265 -15.71 -6.78 29.99
N ALA A 266 -16.70 -7.67 30.04
CA ALA A 266 -18.08 -7.26 30.23
C ALA A 266 -18.22 -6.62 31.62
N SER A 267 -18.36 -5.29 31.67
CA SER A 267 -18.79 -4.63 32.91
C SER A 267 -20.27 -4.93 33.11
N SER A 268 -20.68 -5.22 34.34
CA SER A 268 -22.04 -5.67 34.69
C SER A 268 -23.18 -4.68 34.34
N ASN A 269 -22.86 -3.46 33.89
CA ASN A 269 -23.83 -2.39 33.59
C ASN A 269 -23.74 -1.84 32.14
N SER A 270 -22.87 -2.38 31.29
CA SER A 270 -22.83 -2.03 29.86
C SER A 270 -23.50 -3.15 29.07
N GLN A 271 -24.41 -2.83 28.14
CA GLN A 271 -24.91 -3.77 27.12
C GLN A 271 -23.71 -4.51 26.53
N SER A 272 -23.50 -5.75 26.99
CA SER A 272 -22.34 -6.54 26.66
C SER A 272 -22.37 -6.90 25.19
N TYR A 273 -21.21 -6.90 24.55
CA TYR A 273 -21.06 -7.49 23.23
C TYR A 273 -21.70 -8.88 23.19
N SER A 274 -22.71 -9.06 22.34
CA SER A 274 -23.35 -10.34 22.08
C SER A 274 -22.59 -11.11 20.99
N GLY A 275 -21.27 -10.89 20.86
CA GLY A 275 -20.45 -11.74 20.00
C GLY A 275 -19.98 -12.95 20.78
N CYS A 276 -20.49 -14.10 20.37
CA CYS A 276 -20.04 -15.47 20.62
C CYS A 276 -18.60 -15.78 21.08
N ALA A 277 -17.57 -14.94 20.84
CA ALA A 277 -16.31 -15.01 21.58
C ALA A 277 -15.69 -13.62 21.79
N ASN A 278 -15.31 -13.32 23.04
CA ASN A 278 -14.62 -12.08 23.42
C ASN A 278 -13.12 -12.15 23.09
N GLU A 279 -12.78 -12.52 21.85
CA GLU A 279 -11.41 -12.62 21.38
C GLU A 279 -11.02 -11.45 20.47
N GLY A 280 -9.78 -11.02 20.63
CA GLY A 280 -9.12 -10.10 19.72
C GLY A 280 -7.64 -10.39 19.60
N ILE A 281 -7.00 -9.82 18.60
CA ILE A 281 -5.57 -9.95 18.32
C ILE A 281 -4.88 -8.65 18.75
N PHE A 282 -3.77 -8.78 19.49
CA PHE A 282 -2.94 -7.64 19.89
C PHE A 282 -1.56 -7.68 19.19
N VAL A 283 -1.27 -6.63 18.42
CA VAL A 283 -0.01 -6.43 17.71
C VAL A 283 0.72 -5.22 18.29
N VAL A 284 2.00 -5.38 18.62
CA VAL A 284 2.89 -4.26 18.97
C VAL A 284 3.84 -4.03 17.81
N GLY A 285 3.89 -2.79 17.34
CA GLY A 285 4.61 -2.44 16.14
C GLY A 285 6.13 -2.52 16.31
N THR A 286 6.79 -2.94 15.24
CA THR A 286 8.26 -2.95 15.11
C THR A 286 8.69 -2.15 13.89
N GLY A 287 9.99 -1.92 13.74
CA GLY A 287 10.53 -1.21 12.57
C GLY A 287 9.96 0.20 12.49
N LYS A 288 9.28 0.52 11.38
CA LYS A 288 8.65 1.84 11.17
C LYS A 288 7.42 2.07 12.06
N TRP A 289 6.80 1.01 12.55
CA TRP A 289 5.63 1.04 13.44
C TRP A 289 6.00 1.00 14.92
N THR A 290 7.26 1.23 15.27
CA THR A 290 7.68 1.36 16.68
C THR A 290 6.80 2.38 17.40
N ASP A 291 6.46 2.09 18.66
CA ASP A 291 5.51 2.82 19.52
C ASP A 291 4.02 2.72 19.14
N TYR A 292 3.67 2.06 18.03
CA TYR A 292 2.29 1.77 17.70
C TYR A 292 1.82 0.45 18.31
N GLU A 293 0.55 0.42 18.67
CA GLU A 293 -0.15 -0.78 19.11
C GLU A 293 -1.47 -0.90 18.34
N VAL A 294 -1.79 -2.10 17.87
CA VAL A 294 -3.05 -2.39 17.17
C VAL A 294 -3.80 -3.51 17.87
N ARG A 295 -5.09 -3.29 18.10
CA ARG A 295 -6.01 -4.30 18.63
C ARG A 295 -7.13 -4.52 17.62
N ILE A 296 -7.33 -5.77 17.24
CA ILE A 296 -8.39 -6.18 16.32
C ILE A 296 -9.39 -7.03 17.10
N TYR A 297 -10.61 -6.58 17.20
CA TYR A 297 -11.73 -7.25 17.87
C TYR A 297 -12.61 -7.98 16.85
N ASN A 298 -13.44 -8.89 17.34
CA ASN A 298 -14.22 -9.82 16.51
C ASN A 298 -13.32 -10.74 15.65
N ALA A 299 -12.14 -11.09 16.17
CA ALA A 299 -11.14 -11.87 15.45
C ALA A 299 -10.48 -12.91 16.36
N ARG A 300 -10.39 -14.15 15.87
CA ARG A 300 -9.67 -15.24 16.51
C ARG A 300 -8.25 -15.32 15.98
N PHE A 301 -7.29 -15.32 16.90
CA PHE A 301 -5.88 -15.51 16.59
C PHE A 301 -5.62 -16.89 15.95
N ARG A 302 -4.73 -16.91 14.95
CA ARG A 302 -4.30 -18.14 14.28
C ARG A 302 -3.35 -18.93 15.19
N GLU A 303 -3.81 -20.05 15.72
CA GLU A 303 -3.08 -20.88 16.69
C GLU A 303 -1.73 -21.42 16.21
N SER A 304 -1.51 -21.50 14.89
CA SER A 304 -0.21 -21.91 14.33
C SER A 304 0.89 -20.84 14.46
N LEU A 305 0.55 -19.61 14.86
CA LEU A 305 1.52 -18.59 15.23
C LEU A 305 1.80 -18.74 16.73
N ALA A 306 3.07 -18.81 17.12
CA ALA A 306 3.42 -18.87 18.53
C ALA A 306 3.08 -17.52 19.18
N LEU A 307 2.38 -17.55 20.32
CA LEU A 307 2.12 -16.33 21.09
C LEU A 307 3.43 -15.86 21.75
N GLY A 308 3.78 -14.59 21.54
CA GLY A 308 5.00 -13.97 22.07
C GLY A 308 6.21 -14.06 21.14
N LYS A 309 6.91 -12.93 20.97
CA LYS A 309 8.19 -12.75 20.23
C LYS A 309 8.24 -13.23 18.78
N GLN A 310 7.12 -13.64 18.19
CA GLN A 310 7.07 -13.94 16.76
C GLN A 310 6.86 -12.65 15.99
N HIS A 311 7.92 -12.25 15.29
CA HIS A 311 7.84 -11.19 14.30
C HIS A 311 6.80 -11.53 13.22
N ILE A 312 5.98 -10.56 12.89
CA ILE A 312 4.98 -10.61 11.84
C ILE A 312 5.17 -9.46 10.87
N GLU A 313 5.08 -9.77 9.59
CA GLU A 313 5.14 -8.77 8.53
C GLU A 313 3.74 -8.15 8.33
N GLN A 314 3.70 -6.89 7.90
CA GLN A 314 2.46 -6.27 7.43
C GLN A 314 1.86 -7.13 6.30
N GLY A 315 0.54 -7.34 6.31
CA GLY A 315 -0.16 -8.19 5.34
C GLY A 315 -0.06 -9.68 5.62
N GLN A 316 0.63 -10.11 6.67
CA GLN A 316 0.70 -11.52 7.07
C GLN A 316 -0.64 -12.00 7.64
N HIS A 317 -1.06 -13.22 7.29
CA HIS A 317 -2.27 -13.85 7.85
C HIS A 317 -2.07 -14.20 9.35
N ILE A 318 -2.81 -13.51 10.22
CA ILE A 318 -2.69 -13.55 11.69
C ILE A 318 -3.90 -14.15 12.41
N GLY A 319 -5.03 -14.32 11.74
CA GLY A 319 -6.25 -14.86 12.35
C GLY A 319 -7.42 -14.95 11.39
N HIS A 320 -8.60 -15.25 11.93
CA HIS A 320 -9.86 -15.29 11.20
C HIS A 320 -10.90 -14.40 11.89
N ARG A 321 -11.82 -13.79 11.14
CA ARG A 321 -13.00 -13.18 11.74
C ARG A 321 -13.78 -14.26 12.50
N LEU A 322 -14.32 -13.93 13.66
CA LEU A 322 -15.18 -14.87 14.37
C LEU A 322 -16.45 -15.14 13.55
N ASP A 323 -16.82 -16.41 13.45
CA ASP A 323 -18.03 -16.86 12.79
C ASP A 323 -18.75 -17.81 13.74
N CYS A 324 -20.00 -17.50 14.04
CA CYS A 324 -20.72 -18.17 15.12
C CYS A 324 -22.10 -18.53 14.65
N ALA A 325 -22.45 -19.79 14.88
CA ALA A 325 -23.75 -20.32 14.52
C ALA A 325 -24.82 -19.79 15.47
N GLY A 326 -25.89 -19.20 14.91
CA GLY A 326 -27.12 -18.87 15.67
C GLY A 326 -27.23 -17.43 16.19
N GLU A 327 -26.24 -16.56 15.96
CA GLU A 327 -26.29 -15.13 16.30
C GLU A 327 -26.06 -14.28 15.03
N GLU A 328 -26.65 -13.08 14.95
CA GLU A 328 -26.32 -12.10 13.92
C GLU A 328 -24.90 -11.56 14.18
N VAL A 329 -23.88 -12.34 13.80
CA VAL A 329 -22.49 -11.93 13.94
C VAL A 329 -22.21 -10.81 12.95
N ALA A 330 -21.75 -9.67 13.47
CA ALA A 330 -21.31 -8.54 12.66
C ALA A 330 -20.33 -9.02 11.57
N GLN A 331 -20.63 -8.67 10.32
CA GLN A 331 -19.83 -8.97 9.14
C GLN A 331 -18.66 -7.97 9.01
N SER A 332 -18.04 -7.64 10.14
CA SER A 332 -17.04 -6.60 10.30
C SER A 332 -16.05 -6.97 11.42
N VAL A 333 -14.88 -6.34 11.41
CA VAL A 333 -13.94 -6.35 12.54
C VAL A 333 -13.77 -4.94 13.06
N PHE A 334 -13.54 -4.79 14.37
CA PHE A 334 -13.27 -3.49 14.96
C PHE A 334 -11.79 -3.34 15.24
N MET A 335 -11.19 -2.22 14.86
CA MET A 335 -9.76 -1.97 15.05
C MET A 335 -9.55 -0.72 15.92
N GLU A 336 -8.72 -0.87 16.96
CA GLU A 336 -8.18 0.24 17.76
C GLU A 336 -6.69 0.38 17.44
N VAL A 337 -6.24 1.61 17.22
CA VAL A 337 -4.82 1.93 17.00
C VAL A 337 -4.37 2.95 18.05
N ARG A 338 -3.27 2.63 18.73
CA ARG A 338 -2.64 3.49 19.72
C ARG A 338 -1.23 3.83 19.31
N PHE A 339 -0.78 5.02 19.69
CA PHE A 339 0.61 5.44 19.64
C PHE A 339 1.02 5.84 21.05
N GLN A 340 2.02 5.18 21.61
CA GLN A 340 2.47 5.39 23.00
C GLN A 340 1.32 5.32 24.01
N GLY A 341 0.40 4.36 23.81
CA GLY A 341 -0.77 4.14 24.66
C GLY A 341 -1.98 5.05 24.41
N ILE A 342 -1.84 6.10 23.59
CA ILE A 342 -2.91 7.04 23.25
C ILE A 342 -3.61 6.61 21.96
N VAL A 343 -4.94 6.54 21.96
CA VAL A 343 -5.72 6.23 20.75
C VAL A 343 -5.57 7.38 19.75
N VAL A 344 -5.13 7.06 18.52
CA VAL A 344 -4.85 8.04 17.46
C VAL A 344 -5.68 7.74 16.23
N ASP A 345 -6.29 8.76 15.63
CA ASP A 345 -7.04 8.59 14.38
C ASP A 345 -6.08 8.22 13.23
N VAL A 346 -6.25 7.08 12.57
CA VAL A 346 -5.44 6.66 11.41
C VAL A 346 -6.31 6.40 10.17
N SER A 347 -7.48 7.05 10.06
CA SER A 347 -8.42 6.88 8.94
C SER A 347 -7.77 7.03 7.57
N GLU A 348 -6.87 8.01 7.43
CA GLU A 348 -6.12 8.27 6.20
C GLU A 348 -5.13 7.17 5.83
N ALA A 349 -4.54 6.51 6.83
CA ALA A 349 -3.61 5.40 6.63
C ALA A 349 -4.34 4.08 6.35
N ILE A 350 -5.54 3.90 6.92
CA ILE A 350 -6.42 2.75 6.65
C ILE A 350 -6.95 2.79 5.23
N SER A 351 -7.42 3.96 4.79
CA SER A 351 -7.97 4.20 3.45
C SER A 351 -6.92 4.45 2.37
N ALA A 352 -5.64 4.43 2.75
CA ALA A 352 -4.50 4.76 1.92
C ALA A 352 -4.60 6.13 1.20
N HIS A 353 -5.33 7.10 1.77
CA HIS A 353 -5.39 8.46 1.23
C HIS A 353 -4.15 9.28 1.59
N ASN A 354 -3.58 9.07 2.79
CA ASN A 354 -2.33 9.69 3.20
C ASN A 354 -1.56 8.79 4.17
N CYS A 355 -0.40 8.30 3.72
CA CYS A 355 0.46 7.38 4.47
C CYS A 355 1.50 8.10 5.36
N LYS A 356 1.31 9.38 5.69
CA LYS A 356 2.27 10.16 6.49
C LYS A 356 2.30 9.72 7.95
N HIS A 357 3.50 9.63 8.53
CA HIS A 357 3.68 9.49 9.96
C HIS A 357 3.01 10.64 10.72
N LYS A 358 2.10 10.34 11.66
CA LYS A 358 1.63 11.36 12.61
C LYS A 358 2.79 11.72 13.54
N GLN A 359 3.58 12.73 13.19
CA GLN A 359 4.49 13.35 14.15
C GLN A 359 3.64 14.13 15.16
N PHE A 360 3.92 13.93 16.44
CA PHE A 360 3.12 14.40 17.58
C PHE A 360 2.91 15.93 17.65
N SER A 361 3.59 16.72 16.80
CA SER A 361 3.44 18.19 16.72
C SER A 361 2.02 18.65 16.42
N GLN A 362 1.14 17.77 15.92
CA GLN A 362 -0.27 18.08 15.65
C GLN A 362 -1.24 17.69 16.79
N LEU A 363 -0.81 16.92 17.80
CA LEU A 363 -1.69 16.49 18.91
C LEU A 363 -1.61 17.40 20.15
N SER A 364 -0.56 18.21 20.27
CA SER A 364 -0.36 19.12 21.41
C SER A 364 -1.13 20.45 21.29
N PHE A 365 -1.56 20.86 20.10
CA PHE A 365 -2.27 22.13 19.90
C PHE A 365 -3.80 22.05 20.12
N GLY A 366 -4.39 20.85 20.21
CA GLY A 366 -5.82 20.67 20.48
C GLY A 366 -6.22 20.74 21.95
N ARG A 367 -5.27 20.95 22.87
CA ARG A 367 -5.50 20.87 24.34
C ARG A 367 -5.47 22.20 25.09
N PHE A 368 -5.40 23.35 24.40
CA PHE A 368 -5.31 24.68 25.04
C PHE A 368 -6.39 25.68 24.62
N LEU A 369 -7.52 25.23 24.07
CA LEU A 369 -8.70 26.07 23.88
C LEU A 369 -9.92 25.26 24.28
N PHE A 370 -10.20 25.21 25.59
CA PHE A 370 -11.52 25.12 26.24
C PHE A 370 -11.25 24.97 27.75
N TYR A 371 -11.00 26.10 28.39
CA TYR A 371 -11.38 26.38 29.77
C TYR A 371 -12.11 27.72 29.78
#